data_AF-R7I1L4-F1
#
_entry.id   AF-R7I1L4-F1
#
_cell.length_a   1.000
_cell.length_b   1.000
_cell.length_c   1.000
_cell.angle_alpha   90.00
_cell.angle_beta   90.00
_cell.angle_gamma   90.00
#
_symmetry.space_group_name_H-M   'P 1'
#
loop_
_entity.id
_entity.type
_entity.pdbx_description
1 polymer ?
#
loop_
_entity_poly.entity_id
_entity_poly.type
_entity_poly.pdbx_seq_one_letter_code
_entity_poly.pdbx_strand_id
1 'polypeptide(L)'
;MAIQGFDYKGFAQNLAQQALELIPPDFNDNQKNYVANTLLNFSTVAGQALYDDESLGFNLDQAVMITQIIAEWSFHKSVDLIRSGIPQQYWDPIMQKIAYTIFEIAKNAFHQGLPQDQCLQLIEHHVKKTYLDCISELKDKNLIDQGLMEKAASQSNIDAMMQQQAQAEQAQAQAQAAGNPAPPVPQGGNVPVGSGAMPLGADAKVLKLATLAMLFQKMRQEKVQTILNKFNPEDAQSVIKFMGMPDLGTKVDPGVALRCLQEIKTNLPLANQNITPSKIISKIQNVSQYLDKSQLEQTLRTERAKVKRFVFSALEGDYYEISPKVANIIATHLEDSV
;
A
#
# COMPACT_ATOMS: atom_id res chain seq x y z
N MET A 1 17.22 3.74 31.16
CA MET A 1 18.55 3.89 30.53
C MET A 1 18.36 4.12 29.05
N ALA A 2 19.11 5.05 28.46
CA ALA A 2 19.18 5.23 27.01
C ALA A 2 19.45 3.90 26.29
N ILE A 3 18.97 3.77 25.05
CA ILE A 3 19.11 2.53 24.27
C ILE A 3 20.60 2.24 24.05
N GLN A 4 21.13 1.29 24.81
CA GLN A 4 22.55 1.00 24.86
C GLN A 4 23.04 0.51 23.50
N GLY A 5 24.04 1.20 22.94
CA GLY A 5 24.60 0.86 21.62
C GLY A 5 23.92 1.53 20.43
N PHE A 6 22.87 2.35 20.63
CA PHE A 6 22.25 3.07 19.52
C PHE A 6 22.97 4.39 19.20
N ASP A 7 23.95 4.34 18.29
CA ASP A 7 24.55 5.55 17.69
C ASP A 7 23.64 6.10 16.58
N TYR A 8 22.55 6.75 16.98
CA TYR A 8 21.57 7.30 16.03
C TYR A 8 22.18 8.38 15.11
N LYS A 9 23.20 9.13 15.56
CA LYS A 9 23.87 10.15 14.74
C LYS A 9 24.71 9.51 13.65
N GLY A 10 25.55 8.54 13.99
CA GLY A 10 26.35 7.79 13.03
C GLY A 10 25.48 7.00 12.06
N PHE A 11 24.36 6.45 12.54
CA PHE A 11 23.38 5.76 11.71
C PHE A 11 22.72 6.71 10.70
N ALA A 12 22.18 7.85 11.15
CA ALA A 12 21.58 8.87 10.30
C ALA A 12 22.56 9.39 9.23
N GLN A 13 23.83 9.62 9.59
CA GLN A 13 24.87 10.02 8.65
C GLN A 13 25.14 8.97 7.58
N ASN A 14 25.19 7.68 7.96
CA ASN A 14 25.36 6.59 6.99
C ASN A 14 24.19 6.53 6.00
N LEU A 15 22.95 6.67 6.47
CA LEU A 15 21.78 6.66 5.60
C LEU A 15 21.78 7.85 4.63
N ALA A 16 22.12 9.04 5.12
CA ALA A 16 22.23 10.21 4.26
C ALA A 16 23.29 10.04 3.18
N GLN A 17 24.46 9.45 3.51
CA GLN A 17 25.51 9.15 2.54
C GLN A 17 25.07 8.14 1.48
N GLN A 18 24.42 7.05 1.89
CA GLN A 18 23.90 6.03 0.96
C GLN A 18 22.84 6.63 0.03
N ALA A 19 22.00 7.53 0.54
CA ALA A 19 20.95 8.16 -0.24
C ALA A 19 21.49 9.10 -1.33
N LEU A 20 22.69 9.67 -1.19
CA LEU A 20 23.27 10.58 -2.20
C LEU A 20 23.37 9.94 -3.58
N GLU A 21 23.70 8.65 -3.64
CA GLU A 21 23.81 7.89 -4.90
C GLU A 21 22.45 7.62 -5.55
N LEU A 22 21.37 7.68 -4.77
CA LEU A 22 20.01 7.40 -5.20
C LEU A 22 19.24 8.66 -5.62
N ILE A 23 19.77 9.86 -5.33
CA ILE A 23 19.10 11.12 -5.69
C ILE A 23 19.02 11.22 -7.22
N PRO A 24 17.85 11.59 -7.78
CA PRO A 24 17.71 11.71 -9.23
C PRO A 24 18.78 12.63 -9.86
N PRO A 25 19.45 12.18 -10.94
CA PRO A 25 20.58 12.91 -11.51
C PRO A 25 20.15 14.25 -12.13
N ASP A 26 18.87 14.36 -12.53
CA ASP A 26 18.23 15.55 -13.09
C ASP A 26 18.00 16.67 -12.07
N PHE A 27 18.18 16.40 -10.77
CA PHE A 27 18.04 17.42 -9.73
C PHE A 27 19.23 18.39 -9.74
N ASN A 28 18.95 19.66 -9.52
CA ASN A 28 19.98 20.68 -9.30
C ASN A 28 20.59 20.56 -7.88
N ASP A 29 21.68 21.27 -7.62
CA ASP A 29 22.40 21.18 -6.34
C ASP A 29 21.52 21.55 -5.13
N ASN A 30 20.64 22.54 -5.27
CA ASN A 30 19.72 22.92 -4.19
C ASN A 30 18.74 21.78 -3.86
N GLN A 31 18.17 21.14 -4.89
CA GLN A 31 17.26 20.00 -4.74
C GLN A 31 17.98 18.78 -4.16
N LYS A 32 19.20 18.48 -4.62
CA LYS A 32 20.02 17.38 -4.09
C LYS A 32 20.34 17.60 -2.61
N ASN A 33 20.80 18.80 -2.26
CA ASN A 33 21.08 19.17 -0.87
C ASN A 33 19.81 19.12 -0.01
N TYR A 34 18.66 19.54 -0.53
CA TYR A 34 17.40 19.47 0.18
C TYR A 34 17.02 18.02 0.55
N VAL A 35 17.09 17.09 -0.41
CA VAL A 35 16.76 15.67 -0.15
C VAL A 35 17.70 15.07 0.89
N ALA A 36 19.01 15.27 0.74
CA ALA A 36 20.01 14.74 1.67
C ALA A 36 19.86 15.31 3.09
N ASN A 37 19.69 16.63 3.20
CA ASN A 37 19.53 17.29 4.49
C ASN A 37 18.21 16.92 5.17
N THR A 38 17.13 16.76 4.42
CA THR A 38 15.82 16.36 4.97
C THR A 38 15.88 14.95 5.56
N LEU A 39 16.50 14.00 4.83
CA LEU A 39 16.73 12.65 5.32
C LEU A 39 17.59 12.67 6.60
N LEU A 40 18.74 13.34 6.55
CA LEU A 40 19.66 13.41 7.70
C LEU A 40 18.99 14.02 8.93
N ASN A 41 18.28 15.12 8.76
CA ASN A 41 17.62 15.82 9.85
C ASN A 41 16.53 14.94 10.50
N PHE A 42 15.62 14.38 9.69
CA PHE A 42 14.52 13.60 10.25
C PHE A 42 14.95 12.26 10.84
N SER A 43 15.92 11.58 10.25
CA SER A 43 16.51 10.38 10.85
C SER A 43 17.23 10.69 12.16
N THR A 44 17.97 11.80 12.24
CA THR A 44 18.62 12.24 13.47
C THR A 44 17.59 12.57 14.56
N VAL A 45 16.55 13.35 14.23
CA VAL A 45 15.50 13.74 15.19
C VAL A 45 14.70 12.52 15.67
N ALA A 46 14.35 11.60 14.77
CA ALA A 46 13.65 10.38 15.14
C ALA A 46 14.49 9.49 16.05
N GLY A 47 15.75 9.25 15.68
CA GLY A 47 16.67 8.45 16.48
C GLY A 47 16.94 9.06 17.85
N GLN A 48 17.09 10.39 17.92
CA GLN A 48 17.20 11.12 19.18
C GLN A 48 15.95 10.92 20.05
N ALA A 49 14.75 11.08 19.49
CA ALA A 49 13.50 10.92 20.23
C ALA A 49 13.35 9.49 20.80
N LEU A 50 13.75 8.47 20.05
CA LEU A 50 13.75 7.08 20.49
C LEU A 50 14.82 6.81 21.55
N TYR A 51 15.97 7.48 21.45
CA TYR A 51 17.08 7.33 22.38
C TYR A 51 16.80 8.00 23.73
N ASP A 52 16.19 9.19 23.72
CA ASP A 52 15.95 10.02 24.91
C ASP A 52 14.70 9.59 25.69
N ASP A 53 13.65 9.16 25.00
CA ASP A 53 12.37 8.82 25.63
C ASP A 53 12.31 7.35 26.04
N GLU A 54 12.85 7.07 27.22
CA GLU A 54 12.85 5.74 27.80
C GLU A 54 11.45 5.16 28.04
N SER A 55 10.42 6.02 28.14
CA SER A 55 9.04 5.58 28.36
C SER A 55 8.46 4.85 27.14
N LEU A 56 9.08 5.00 25.98
CA LEU A 56 8.72 4.29 24.75
C LEU A 56 9.11 2.81 24.79
N GLY A 57 10.01 2.39 25.68
CA GLY A 57 10.32 0.98 25.90
C GLY A 57 10.86 0.21 24.69
N PHE A 58 11.38 0.90 23.66
CA PHE A 58 11.94 0.26 22.48
C PHE A 58 13.34 -0.31 22.73
N ASN A 59 13.61 -1.47 22.11
CA ASN A 59 14.95 -2.02 22.05
C ASN A 59 15.75 -1.41 20.87
N LEU A 60 17.03 -1.77 20.77
CA LEU A 60 17.94 -1.30 19.72
C LEU A 60 17.40 -1.58 18.32
N ASP A 61 16.96 -2.80 18.05
CA ASP A 61 16.50 -3.22 16.72
C ASP A 61 15.26 -2.43 16.29
N GLN A 62 14.31 -2.21 17.20
CA GLN A 62 13.12 -1.40 16.97
C GLN A 62 13.48 0.07 16.71
N ALA A 63 14.41 0.63 17.49
CA ALA A 63 14.81 2.02 17.33
C ALA A 63 15.54 2.26 16.00
N VAL A 64 16.41 1.33 15.61
CA VAL A 64 17.07 1.32 14.29
C VAL A 64 16.03 1.22 13.18
N MET A 65 15.08 0.29 13.29
CA MET A 65 14.06 0.06 12.27
C MET A 65 13.12 1.27 12.10
N ILE A 66 12.63 1.87 13.18
CA ILE A 66 11.80 3.09 13.09
C ILE A 66 12.58 4.24 12.45
N THR A 67 13.85 4.41 12.82
CA THR A 67 14.72 5.45 12.26
C THR A 67 14.97 5.25 10.76
N GLN A 68 15.19 3.99 10.34
CA GLN A 68 15.34 3.61 8.94
C GLN A 68 14.09 3.96 8.13
N ILE A 69 12.92 3.55 8.62
CA ILE A 69 11.64 3.80 7.96
C ILE A 69 11.45 5.30 7.74
N ILE A 70 11.72 6.12 8.76
CA ILE A 70 11.60 7.58 8.62
C ILE A 70 12.58 8.12 7.59
N ALA A 71 13.83 7.66 7.58
CA ALA A 71 14.83 8.09 6.60
C ALA A 71 14.38 7.81 5.16
N GLU A 72 13.97 6.57 4.88
CA GLU A 72 13.56 6.14 3.54
C GLU A 72 12.31 6.88 3.05
N TRP A 73 11.28 6.96 3.88
CA TRP A 73 10.08 7.71 3.52
C TRP A 73 10.35 9.19 3.31
N SER A 74 11.22 9.78 4.14
CA SER A 74 11.61 11.19 4.02
C SER A 74 12.36 11.45 2.71
N PHE A 75 13.25 10.54 2.32
CA PHE A 75 13.94 10.59 1.02
C PHE A 75 12.95 10.60 -0.13
N HIS A 76 12.11 9.58 -0.23
CA HIS A 76 11.19 9.41 -1.36
C HIS A 76 10.16 10.54 -1.42
N LYS A 77 9.64 11.00 -0.27
CA LYS A 77 8.66 12.10 -0.27
C LYS A 77 9.32 13.44 -0.59
N SER A 78 10.57 13.66 -0.23
CA SER A 78 11.32 14.84 -0.68
C SER A 78 11.46 14.86 -2.21
N VAL A 79 11.77 13.70 -2.80
CA VAL A 79 11.86 13.55 -4.27
C VAL A 79 10.50 13.82 -4.95
N ASP A 80 9.42 13.20 -4.45
CA ASP A 80 8.08 13.39 -5.02
C ASP A 80 7.61 14.84 -4.89
N LEU A 81 7.91 15.48 -3.75
CA LEU A 81 7.58 16.88 -3.48
C LEU A 81 8.32 17.83 -4.44
N ILE A 82 9.59 17.58 -4.73
CA ILE A 82 10.34 18.34 -5.75
C ILE A 82 9.71 18.14 -7.13
N ARG A 83 9.42 16.89 -7.52
CA ARG A 83 8.84 16.55 -8.84
C ARG A 83 7.42 17.07 -9.04
N SER A 84 6.67 17.21 -7.95
CA SER A 84 5.33 17.79 -7.97
C SER A 84 5.33 19.21 -8.56
N GLY A 85 6.40 19.97 -8.33
CA GLY A 85 6.47 21.39 -8.68
C GLY A 85 5.84 22.31 -7.62
N ILE A 86 5.49 21.80 -6.44
CA ILE A 86 5.08 22.62 -5.30
C ILE A 86 6.20 23.63 -4.98
N PRO A 87 5.88 24.91 -4.72
CA PRO A 87 6.88 25.90 -4.34
C PRO A 87 7.68 25.52 -3.10
N GLN A 88 9.01 25.78 -3.13
CA GLN A 88 9.95 25.38 -2.09
C GLN A 88 9.60 25.86 -0.68
N GLN A 89 8.99 27.04 -0.56
CA GLN A 89 8.55 27.59 0.72
C GLN A 89 7.53 26.72 1.48
N TYR A 90 6.92 25.75 0.80
CA TYR A 90 5.99 24.79 1.41
C TYR A 90 6.59 23.42 1.64
N TRP A 91 7.86 23.19 1.27
CA TRP A 91 8.45 21.87 1.37
C TRP A 91 8.62 21.41 2.81
N ASP A 92 9.27 22.23 3.65
CA ASP A 92 9.54 21.89 5.06
C ASP A 92 8.24 21.64 5.86
N PRO A 93 7.20 22.50 5.81
CA PRO A 93 5.97 22.25 6.55
C PRO A 93 5.28 20.93 6.16
N ILE A 94 5.30 20.56 4.87
CA ILE A 94 4.74 19.30 4.39
C ILE A 94 5.58 18.12 4.89
N MET A 95 6.90 18.21 4.72
CA MET A 95 7.83 17.16 5.11
C MET A 95 7.82 16.91 6.62
N GLN A 96 7.70 17.95 7.45
CA GLN A 96 7.55 17.82 8.90
C GLN A 96 6.27 17.07 9.29
N LYS A 97 5.12 17.42 8.69
CA LYS A 97 3.85 16.71 8.93
C LYS A 97 3.95 15.23 8.54
N ILE A 98 4.62 14.94 7.42
CA ILE A 98 4.86 13.57 6.96
C ILE A 98 5.77 12.82 7.93
N ALA A 99 6.93 13.38 8.30
CA ALA A 99 7.88 12.76 9.23
C ALA A 99 7.23 12.46 10.59
N TYR A 100 6.46 13.40 11.13
CA TYR A 100 5.69 13.19 12.36
C TYR A 100 4.67 12.06 12.21
N THR A 101 3.94 12.02 11.09
CA THR A 101 2.98 10.95 10.81
C THR A 101 3.67 9.58 10.79
N ILE A 102 4.82 9.46 10.10
CA ILE A 102 5.58 8.21 10.03
C ILE A 102 6.02 7.79 11.43
N PHE A 103 6.59 8.70 12.20
CA PHE A 103 7.06 8.44 13.56
C PHE A 103 5.95 7.93 14.47
N GLU A 104 4.79 8.61 14.50
CA GLU A 104 3.68 8.20 15.37
C GLU A 104 3.08 6.85 14.95
N ILE A 105 2.89 6.62 13.65
CA ILE A 105 2.31 5.36 13.16
C ILE A 105 3.29 4.20 13.37
N ALA A 106 4.57 4.38 13.05
CA ALA A 106 5.61 3.39 13.31
C ALA A 106 5.66 3.06 14.80
N LYS A 107 5.79 4.07 15.66
CA LYS A 107 5.82 3.91 17.11
C LYS A 107 4.64 3.06 17.60
N ASN A 108 3.42 3.39 17.19
CA ASN A 108 2.22 2.67 17.60
C ASN A 108 2.15 1.25 17.05
N ALA A 109 2.59 1.03 15.81
CA ALA A 109 2.60 -0.29 15.18
C ALA A 109 3.61 -1.25 15.86
N PHE A 110 4.82 -0.75 16.18
CA PHE A 110 5.83 -1.54 16.90
C PHE A 110 5.41 -1.87 18.33
N HIS A 111 4.75 -0.95 19.05
CA HIS A 111 4.17 -1.24 20.36
C HIS A 111 3.10 -2.34 20.33
N GLN A 112 2.32 -2.39 19.25
CA GLN A 112 1.30 -3.42 19.04
C GLN A 112 1.90 -4.75 18.57
N GLY A 113 3.21 -4.83 18.34
CA GLY A 113 3.87 -6.03 17.82
C GLY A 113 3.38 -6.41 16.43
N LEU A 114 2.92 -5.44 15.62
CA LEU A 114 2.47 -5.73 14.27
C LEU A 114 3.63 -6.24 13.41
N PRO A 115 3.39 -7.19 12.49
CA PRO A 115 4.38 -7.56 11.49
C PRO A 115 4.84 -6.35 10.69
N GLN A 116 6.11 -6.33 10.30
CA GLN A 116 6.72 -5.20 9.59
C GLN A 116 5.95 -4.83 8.31
N ASP A 117 5.50 -5.80 7.52
CA ASP A 117 4.66 -5.56 6.33
C ASP A 117 3.39 -4.75 6.65
N GLN A 118 2.72 -5.07 7.76
CA GLN A 118 1.52 -4.36 8.19
C GLN A 118 1.85 -2.96 8.71
N CYS A 119 2.98 -2.81 9.41
CA CYS A 119 3.50 -1.50 9.82
C CYS A 119 3.74 -0.60 8.59
N LEU A 120 4.43 -1.11 7.57
CA LEU A 120 4.71 -0.38 6.34
C LEU A 120 3.44 0.00 5.58
N GLN A 121 2.45 -0.89 5.49
CA GLN A 121 1.14 -0.59 4.88
C GLN A 121 0.37 0.51 5.61
N LEU A 122 0.41 0.50 6.96
CA LEU A 122 -0.22 1.56 7.76
C LEU A 122 0.49 2.90 7.55
N ILE A 123 1.82 2.90 7.58
CA ILE A 123 2.62 4.09 7.32
C ILE A 123 2.32 4.65 5.94
N GLU A 124 2.29 3.80 4.91
CA GLU A 124 1.95 4.19 3.56
C GLU A 124 0.58 4.88 3.49
N HIS A 125 -0.45 4.23 4.05
CA HIS A 125 -1.80 4.77 4.03
C HIS A 125 -1.85 6.17 4.64
N HIS A 126 -1.22 6.32 5.81
CA HIS A 126 -1.21 7.57 6.56
C HIS A 126 -0.35 8.64 5.90
N VAL A 127 0.83 8.31 5.36
CA VAL A 127 1.69 9.24 4.62
C VAL A 127 0.99 9.77 3.38
N LYS A 128 0.36 8.87 2.60
CA LYS A 128 -0.39 9.27 1.40
C LYS A 128 -1.53 10.21 1.75
N LYS A 129 -2.29 9.89 2.81
CA LYS A 129 -3.36 10.76 3.30
C LYS A 129 -2.81 12.12 3.74
N THR A 130 -1.79 12.15 4.60
CA THR A 130 -1.17 13.40 5.08
C THR A 130 -0.65 14.26 3.94
N TYR A 131 -0.01 13.67 2.94
CA TYR A 131 0.46 14.39 1.76
C TYR A 131 -0.69 15.00 0.95
N LEU A 132 -1.73 14.22 0.65
CA LEU A 132 -2.91 14.71 -0.09
C LEU A 132 -3.68 15.78 0.70
N ASP A 133 -3.79 15.64 2.01
CA ASP A 133 -4.41 16.63 2.89
C ASP A 133 -3.61 17.94 2.87
N CYS A 134 -2.27 17.87 2.91
CA CYS A 134 -1.41 19.06 2.77
C CYS A 134 -1.58 19.77 1.42
N ILE A 135 -1.60 19.02 0.32
CA ILE A 135 -1.80 19.60 -1.02
C ILE A 135 -3.19 20.24 -1.11
N SER A 136 -4.21 19.58 -0.59
CA SER A 136 -5.58 20.10 -0.57
C SER A 136 -5.66 21.40 0.24
N GLU A 137 -4.96 21.48 1.39
CA GLU A 137 -4.86 22.69 2.21
C GLU A 137 -4.19 23.84 1.45
N LEU A 138 -3.11 23.58 0.70
CA LEU A 138 -2.47 24.60 -0.14
C LEU A 138 -3.43 25.12 -1.23
N LYS A 139 -4.17 24.22 -1.87
CA LYS A 139 -5.15 24.58 -2.91
C LYS A 139 -6.32 25.37 -2.31
N ASP A 140 -6.84 24.98 -1.16
CA ASP A 140 -7.97 25.67 -0.50
C ASP A 140 -7.59 27.08 -0.02
N LYS A 141 -6.31 27.30 0.29
CA LYS A 141 -5.74 28.62 0.57
C LYS A 141 -5.36 29.41 -0.70
N ASN A 142 -5.67 28.89 -1.90
CA ASN A 142 -5.28 29.46 -3.20
C ASN A 142 -3.77 29.67 -3.37
N LEU A 143 -2.95 28.83 -2.73
CA LEU A 143 -1.48 28.89 -2.81
C LEU A 143 -0.93 28.07 -3.99
N ILE A 144 -1.73 27.15 -4.52
CA ILE A 144 -1.48 26.37 -5.73
C ILE A 144 -2.78 26.25 -6.54
N ASP A 145 -2.66 26.03 -7.85
CA ASP A 145 -3.81 25.79 -8.72
C ASP A 145 -4.24 24.31 -8.77
N GLN A 146 -5.39 24.06 -9.42
CA GLN A 146 -5.97 22.72 -9.57
C GLN A 146 -5.06 21.77 -10.37
N GLY A 147 -4.37 22.26 -11.40
CA GLY A 147 -3.48 21.44 -12.22
C GLY A 147 -2.24 21.00 -11.44
N LEU A 148 -1.68 21.91 -10.62
CA LEU A 148 -0.57 21.59 -9.74
C LEU A 148 -0.98 20.62 -8.63
N MET A 149 -2.19 20.75 -8.08
CA MET A 149 -2.76 19.80 -7.12
C MET A 149 -2.85 18.38 -7.71
N GLU A 150 -3.41 18.25 -8.93
CA GLU A 150 -3.56 16.96 -9.61
C GLU A 150 -2.21 16.34 -9.98
N LYS A 151 -1.27 17.16 -10.47
CA LYS A 151 0.10 16.73 -10.71
C LYS A 151 0.76 16.24 -9.42
N ALA A 152 0.68 17.00 -8.34
CA ALA A 152 1.27 16.63 -7.05
C ALA A 152 0.66 15.34 -6.49
N ALA A 153 -0.66 15.16 -6.58
CA ALA A 153 -1.37 13.97 -6.13
C ALA A 153 -0.99 12.71 -6.94
N SER A 154 -0.62 12.87 -8.21
CA SER A 154 -0.20 11.75 -9.08
C SER A 154 1.29 11.36 -8.93
N GLN A 155 2.10 12.15 -8.23
CA GLN A 155 3.53 11.86 -8.00
C GLN A 155 3.81 10.81 -6.91
N SER A 156 2.90 9.86 -6.64
CA SER A 156 3.19 8.82 -5.63
C SER A 156 4.04 7.69 -6.22
N ASN A 157 5.36 7.76 -6.08
CA ASN A 157 6.28 6.64 -6.38
C ASN A 157 6.33 5.59 -5.25
N ILE A 158 5.21 5.40 -4.54
CA ILE A 158 5.18 4.66 -3.27
C ILE A 158 5.21 3.15 -3.49
N ASP A 159 4.55 2.63 -4.54
CA ASP A 159 4.54 1.20 -4.87
C ASP A 159 5.96 0.66 -5.16
N ALA A 160 6.84 1.50 -5.70
CA ALA A 160 8.23 1.14 -5.96
C ALA A 160 9.06 0.97 -4.67
N MET A 161 8.73 1.72 -3.61
CA MET A 161 9.46 1.67 -2.33
C MET A 161 9.21 0.36 -1.59
N MET A 162 7.95 -0.09 -1.50
CA MET A 162 7.62 -1.38 -0.86
C MET A 162 8.31 -2.54 -1.59
N GLN A 163 8.39 -2.46 -2.92
CA GLN A 163 9.08 -3.44 -3.73
C GLN A 163 10.60 -3.43 -3.50
N GLN A 164 11.18 -2.24 -3.27
CA GLN A 164 12.61 -2.07 -3.00
C GLN A 164 13.00 -2.51 -1.58
N GLN A 165 12.17 -2.23 -0.56
CA GLN A 165 12.37 -2.74 0.81
C GLN A 165 12.27 -4.28 0.86
N ALA A 166 11.26 -4.86 0.20
CA ALA A 166 11.12 -6.31 0.12
C ALA A 166 12.33 -6.98 -0.56
N GLN A 167 12.94 -6.31 -1.54
CA GLN A 167 14.17 -6.78 -2.20
C GLN A 167 15.41 -6.61 -1.30
N ALA A 168 15.52 -5.50 -0.56
CA ALA A 168 16.62 -5.25 0.37
C ALA A 168 16.64 -6.27 1.52
N GLU A 169 15.48 -6.64 2.05
CA GLU A 169 15.36 -7.69 3.06
C GLU A 169 15.74 -9.08 2.53
N GLN A 170 15.35 -9.41 1.29
CA GLN A 170 15.78 -10.65 0.65
C GLN A 170 17.30 -10.68 0.43
N ALA A 171 17.91 -9.53 0.09
CA ALA A 171 19.36 -9.41 -0.06
C ALA A 171 20.10 -9.52 1.29
N GLN A 172 19.59 -8.92 2.36
CA GLN A 172 20.18 -9.06 3.70
C GLN A 172 20.03 -10.47 4.27
N ALA A 173 18.88 -11.13 4.04
CA ALA A 173 18.67 -12.52 4.44
C ALA A 173 19.60 -13.50 3.67
N GLN A 174 19.87 -13.23 2.39
CA GLN A 174 20.85 -13.99 1.61
C GLN A 174 22.30 -13.72 2.02
N ALA A 175 22.64 -12.48 2.39
CA ALA A 175 23.99 -12.12 2.85
C ALA A 175 24.35 -12.76 4.20
N GLN A 176 23.39 -12.90 5.12
CA GLN A 176 23.59 -13.62 6.38
C GLN A 176 23.71 -15.14 6.19
N ALA A 177 23.12 -15.71 5.13
CA ALA A 177 23.28 -17.13 4.79
C ALA A 177 24.62 -17.44 4.08
N ALA A 178 25.26 -16.45 3.45
CA ALA A 178 26.52 -16.61 2.73
C ALA A 178 27.79 -16.45 3.60
N GLY A 179 27.65 -16.04 4.86
CA GLY A 179 28.76 -15.80 5.79
C GLY A 179 29.17 -17.00 6.63
N ASN A 180 29.53 -18.14 6.03
CA ASN A 180 30.36 -19.16 6.70
C ASN A 180 30.95 -20.18 5.70
N PRO A 181 32.22 -20.06 5.27
CA PRO A 181 32.87 -21.12 4.51
C PRO A 181 33.57 -22.09 5.48
N ALA A 182 32.98 -23.27 5.71
CA ALA A 182 33.71 -24.43 6.20
C ALA A 182 34.36 -25.18 5.02
N PRO A 183 35.61 -25.65 5.13
CA PRO A 183 36.36 -26.21 4.00
C PRO A 183 35.85 -27.60 3.57
N PRO A 184 36.01 -27.98 2.28
CA PRO A 184 35.42 -29.19 1.71
C PRO A 184 36.32 -30.42 1.89
N VAL A 185 35.71 -31.59 2.02
CA VAL A 185 36.36 -32.90 1.93
C VAL A 185 35.87 -33.61 0.66
N PRO A 186 36.74 -34.17 -0.21
CA PRO A 186 36.32 -34.71 -1.51
C PRO A 186 36.32 -36.25 -1.54
N GLN A 187 35.28 -36.84 -2.13
CA GLN A 187 35.24 -38.13 -2.86
C GLN A 187 33.76 -38.42 -3.18
N GLY A 188 33.32 -38.81 -4.37
CA GLY A 188 33.93 -39.44 -5.53
C GLY A 188 32.92 -40.48 -6.04
N GLY A 189 32.65 -40.54 -7.35
CA GLY A 189 31.88 -41.64 -7.96
C GLY A 189 30.78 -41.19 -8.93
N ASN A 190 30.83 -41.71 -10.15
CA ASN A 190 30.18 -41.21 -11.35
C ASN A 190 29.06 -42.18 -11.81
N VAL A 191 27.96 -41.60 -12.33
CA VAL A 191 27.00 -42.06 -13.39
C VAL A 191 26.07 -43.30 -13.17
N PRO A 192 24.98 -43.49 -13.98
CA PRO A 192 23.78 -42.65 -14.12
C PRO A 192 22.45 -43.48 -14.27
N VAL A 193 21.28 -43.04 -13.80
CA VAL A 193 19.98 -43.63 -14.25
C VAL A 193 18.85 -42.60 -14.32
N GLY A 194 18.42 -42.34 -15.56
CA GLY A 194 17.05 -42.31 -16.07
C GLY A 194 15.84 -41.89 -15.22
N SER A 195 15.07 -41.00 -15.85
CA SER A 195 13.60 -40.91 -15.88
C SER A 195 12.85 -40.22 -14.72
N GLY A 196 12.11 -39.19 -15.12
CA GLY A 196 10.72 -39.01 -14.67
C GLY A 196 10.52 -38.17 -13.42
N ALA A 197 10.62 -36.85 -13.59
CA ALA A 197 9.82 -35.80 -12.95
C ALA A 197 10.69 -34.55 -12.87
N MET A 198 10.39 -33.54 -13.68
CA MET A 198 10.86 -32.20 -13.37
C MET A 198 10.17 -31.79 -12.06
N PRO A 199 10.91 -31.55 -10.97
CA PRO A 199 10.36 -30.78 -9.87
C PRO A 199 10.05 -29.40 -10.48
N LEU A 200 8.82 -28.92 -10.34
CA LEU A 200 8.49 -27.53 -10.65
C LEU A 200 9.18 -26.62 -9.61
N GLY A 201 10.49 -26.47 -9.77
CA GLY A 201 11.24 -25.33 -9.26
C GLY A 201 11.22 -24.24 -10.32
N ALA A 202 11.00 -23.00 -9.87
CA ALA A 202 11.15 -21.73 -10.60
C ALA A 202 10.07 -21.38 -11.65
N ASP A 203 9.03 -20.65 -11.23
CA ASP A 203 8.77 -19.25 -11.65
C ASP A 203 7.50 -18.73 -10.94
N ALA A 204 7.60 -17.65 -10.15
CA ALA A 204 6.47 -17.11 -9.40
C ALA A 204 5.30 -16.73 -10.34
N LYS A 205 5.61 -16.36 -11.58
CA LYS A 205 4.62 -16.04 -12.61
C LYS A 205 3.78 -17.27 -13.00
N VAL A 206 4.42 -18.43 -13.21
CA VAL A 206 3.72 -19.66 -13.61
C VAL A 206 2.74 -20.12 -12.55
N LEU A 207 3.13 -20.05 -11.28
CA LEU A 207 2.26 -20.40 -10.14
C LEU A 207 1.06 -19.46 -10.02
N LYS A 208 1.24 -18.15 -10.24
CA LYS A 208 0.14 -17.18 -10.23
C LYS A 208 -0.84 -17.42 -11.38
N LEU A 209 -0.35 -17.70 -12.59
CA LEU A 209 -1.21 -18.00 -13.75
C LEU A 209 -1.96 -19.32 -13.57
N ALA A 210 -1.34 -20.35 -12.98
CA ALA A 210 -2.00 -21.60 -12.63
C ALA A 210 -3.08 -21.41 -11.54
N THR A 211 -2.78 -20.62 -10.52
CA THR A 211 -3.76 -20.29 -9.45
C THR A 211 -4.95 -19.49 -10.00
N LEU A 212 -4.68 -18.53 -10.91
CA LEU A 212 -5.72 -17.77 -11.59
C LEU A 212 -6.59 -18.67 -12.47
N ALA A 213 -6.00 -19.65 -13.16
CA ALA A 213 -6.73 -20.63 -13.95
C ALA A 213 -7.67 -21.50 -13.08
N MET A 214 -7.23 -21.92 -11.88
CA MET A 214 -8.09 -22.63 -10.92
C MET A 214 -9.29 -21.79 -10.47
N LEU A 215 -9.11 -20.47 -10.32
CA LEU A 215 -10.20 -19.55 -10.03
C LEU A 215 -11.17 -19.45 -11.21
N PHE A 216 -10.64 -19.29 -12.43
CA PHE A 216 -11.45 -19.15 -13.65
C PHE A 216 -12.25 -20.41 -13.99
N GLN A 217 -11.74 -21.61 -13.69
CA GLN A 217 -12.49 -22.87 -13.80
C GLN A 217 -13.78 -22.88 -12.96
N LYS A 218 -13.86 -22.05 -11.90
CA LYS A 218 -15.04 -21.92 -11.02
C LYS A 218 -15.95 -20.73 -11.37
N MET A 219 -15.63 -19.97 -12.41
CA MET A 219 -16.37 -18.78 -12.83
C MET A 219 -17.21 -19.01 -14.09
N ARG A 220 -18.16 -18.11 -14.39
CA ARG A 220 -18.91 -18.13 -15.65
C ARG A 220 -17.98 -17.78 -16.83
N GLN A 221 -18.00 -18.60 -17.88
CA GLN A 221 -17.07 -18.49 -19.02
C GLN A 221 -17.10 -17.12 -19.72
N GLU A 222 -18.28 -16.49 -19.85
CA GLU A 222 -18.42 -15.14 -20.42
C GLU A 222 -17.61 -14.07 -19.67
N LYS A 223 -17.56 -14.18 -18.34
CA LYS A 223 -16.78 -13.26 -17.48
C LYS A 223 -15.29 -13.56 -17.60
N VAL A 224 -14.92 -14.83 -17.67
CA VAL A 224 -13.54 -15.27 -17.85
C VAL A 224 -12.97 -14.73 -19.17
N GLN A 225 -13.70 -14.88 -20.28
CA GLN A 225 -13.25 -14.38 -21.59
C GLN A 225 -13.07 -12.86 -21.59
N THR A 226 -13.99 -12.13 -20.95
CA THR A 226 -13.88 -10.66 -20.80
C THR A 226 -12.63 -10.25 -20.05
N ILE A 227 -12.21 -11.03 -19.05
CA ILE A 227 -10.99 -10.77 -18.28
C ILE A 227 -9.74 -11.17 -19.07
N LEU A 228 -9.75 -12.34 -19.71
CA LEU A 228 -8.63 -12.84 -20.53
C LEU A 228 -8.30 -11.90 -21.71
N ASN A 229 -9.30 -11.24 -22.30
CA ASN A 229 -9.10 -10.25 -23.35
C ASN A 229 -8.29 -9.01 -22.92
N LYS A 230 -8.11 -8.81 -21.60
CA LYS A 230 -7.30 -7.72 -21.04
C LYS A 230 -5.86 -8.14 -20.70
N PHE A 231 -5.56 -9.43 -20.79
CA PHE A 231 -4.21 -9.95 -20.60
C PHE A 231 -3.42 -9.81 -21.90
N ASN A 232 -2.09 -9.80 -21.79
CA ASN A 232 -1.27 -9.99 -22.98
C ASN A 232 -1.52 -11.41 -23.57
N PRO A 233 -1.33 -11.61 -24.88
CA PRO A 233 -1.69 -12.88 -25.54
C PRO A 233 -0.99 -14.11 -24.98
N GLU A 234 0.27 -13.98 -24.54
CA GLU A 234 1.08 -15.09 -24.02
C GLU A 234 0.59 -15.58 -22.64
N ASP A 235 0.28 -14.64 -21.75
CA ASP A 235 -0.25 -14.95 -20.42
C ASP A 235 -1.69 -15.48 -20.52
N ALA A 236 -2.51 -14.92 -21.42
CA ALA A 236 -3.86 -15.41 -21.69
C ALA A 236 -3.83 -16.86 -22.19
N GLN A 237 -2.95 -17.19 -23.14
CA GLN A 237 -2.78 -18.57 -23.63
C GLN A 237 -2.29 -19.52 -22.54
N SER A 238 -1.40 -19.06 -21.67
CA SER A 238 -0.91 -19.85 -20.55
C SER A 238 -2.03 -20.17 -19.55
N VAL A 239 -2.88 -19.19 -19.21
CA VAL A 239 -4.05 -19.40 -18.33
C VAL A 239 -5.05 -20.36 -18.97
N ILE A 240 -5.35 -20.20 -20.27
CA ILE A 240 -6.23 -21.11 -21.02
C ILE A 240 -5.69 -22.55 -20.99
N LYS A 241 -4.37 -22.72 -21.18
CA LYS A 241 -3.72 -24.04 -21.12
C LYS A 241 -3.85 -24.68 -19.74
N PHE A 242 -3.68 -23.91 -18.67
CA PHE A 242 -3.89 -24.40 -17.30
C PHE A 242 -5.37 -24.72 -17.02
N MET A 243 -6.31 -23.89 -17.49
CA MET A 243 -7.75 -24.17 -17.34
C MET A 243 -8.17 -25.48 -18.01
N GLY A 244 -7.46 -25.93 -19.05
CA GLY A 244 -7.68 -27.23 -19.70
C GLY A 244 -7.11 -28.44 -18.93
N MET A 245 -6.38 -28.24 -17.83
CA MET A 245 -5.80 -29.33 -17.04
C MET A 245 -6.80 -29.80 -15.95
N PRO A 246 -7.31 -31.04 -16.00
CA PRO A 246 -8.28 -31.55 -15.04
C PRO A 246 -7.65 -31.86 -13.66
N ASP A 247 -6.34 -32.07 -13.60
CA ASP A 247 -5.59 -32.39 -12.38
C ASP A 247 -4.80 -31.18 -11.84
N LEU A 248 -5.11 -29.97 -12.29
CA LEU A 248 -4.39 -28.76 -11.87
C LEU A 248 -4.44 -28.57 -10.35
N GLY A 249 -5.59 -28.85 -9.73
CA GLY A 249 -5.79 -28.66 -8.29
C GLY A 249 -4.98 -29.61 -7.40
N THR A 250 -4.48 -30.73 -7.94
CA THR A 250 -3.58 -31.64 -7.20
C THR A 250 -2.11 -31.33 -7.45
N LYS A 251 -1.80 -30.55 -8.50
CA LYS A 251 -0.44 -30.14 -8.89
C LYS A 251 -0.01 -28.81 -8.28
N VAL A 252 -0.94 -28.00 -7.79
CA VAL A 252 -0.64 -26.73 -7.13
C VAL A 252 -0.79 -26.90 -5.62
N ASP A 253 0.25 -26.54 -4.86
CA ASP A 253 0.21 -26.57 -3.40
C ASP A 253 -0.91 -25.65 -2.86
N PRO A 254 -1.81 -26.14 -2.01
CA PRO A 254 -2.93 -25.35 -1.48
C PRO A 254 -2.49 -24.10 -0.70
N GLY A 255 -1.37 -24.16 0.03
CA GLY A 255 -0.85 -23.02 0.79
C GLY A 255 -0.30 -21.92 -0.12
N VAL A 256 0.39 -22.30 -1.19
CA VAL A 256 0.89 -21.39 -2.23
C VAL A 256 -0.27 -20.79 -3.03
N ALA A 257 -1.25 -21.60 -3.44
CA ALA A 257 -2.44 -21.13 -4.13
C ALA A 257 -3.20 -20.09 -3.30
N LEU A 258 -3.37 -20.35 -1.99
CA LEU A 258 -4.08 -19.44 -1.09
C LEU A 258 -3.32 -18.11 -0.93
N ARG A 259 -1.98 -18.14 -0.85
CA ARG A 259 -1.14 -16.94 -0.85
C ARG A 259 -1.29 -16.14 -2.15
N CYS A 260 -1.24 -16.80 -3.30
CA CYS A 260 -1.44 -16.14 -4.60
C CYS A 260 -2.86 -15.54 -4.74
N LEU A 261 -3.90 -16.21 -4.22
CA LEU A 261 -5.26 -15.66 -4.21
C LEU A 261 -5.39 -14.45 -3.28
N GLN A 262 -4.69 -14.46 -2.14
CA GLN A 262 -4.64 -13.30 -1.24
C GLN A 262 -3.94 -12.13 -1.91
N GLU A 263 -2.82 -12.36 -2.59
CA GLU A 263 -2.15 -11.33 -3.41
C GLU A 263 -3.06 -10.79 -4.51
N ILE A 264 -3.78 -11.66 -5.23
CA ILE A 264 -4.74 -11.20 -6.25
C ILE A 264 -5.83 -10.35 -5.58
N LYS A 265 -6.35 -10.77 -4.43
CA LYS A 265 -7.38 -10.01 -3.70
C LYS A 265 -6.89 -8.63 -3.25
N THR A 266 -5.63 -8.51 -2.79
CA THR A 266 -5.06 -7.24 -2.33
C THR A 266 -4.66 -6.32 -3.47
N ASN A 267 -4.28 -6.87 -4.62
CA ASN A 267 -3.86 -6.12 -5.82
C ASN A 267 -4.99 -5.86 -6.81
N LEU A 268 -6.12 -6.55 -6.70
CA LEU A 268 -7.32 -6.13 -7.39
C LEU A 268 -7.63 -4.71 -6.92
N PRO A 269 -7.89 -3.75 -7.82
CA PRO A 269 -8.30 -2.43 -7.40
C PRO A 269 -9.47 -2.63 -6.45
N LEU A 270 -9.28 -2.24 -5.19
CA LEU A 270 -10.38 -1.99 -4.26
C LEU A 270 -11.41 -1.29 -5.12
N ALA A 271 -12.62 -1.82 -5.20
CA ALA A 271 -13.66 -1.18 -5.97
C ALA A 271 -13.89 0.19 -5.33
N ASN A 272 -13.09 1.19 -5.74
CA ASN A 272 -13.43 2.58 -5.78
C ASN A 272 -14.59 2.57 -6.75
N GLN A 273 -15.76 2.21 -6.22
CA GLN A 273 -17.01 2.56 -6.82
C GLN A 273 -16.83 4.03 -7.08
N ASN A 274 -16.76 4.43 -8.35
CA ASN A 274 -17.06 5.81 -8.71
C ASN A 274 -18.41 6.06 -8.05
N ILE A 275 -18.41 6.68 -6.86
CA ILE A 275 -19.59 6.94 -6.05
C ILE A 275 -20.28 8.09 -6.77
N THR A 276 -20.95 7.73 -7.86
CA THR A 276 -21.76 8.68 -8.61
C THR A 276 -23.08 8.83 -7.88
N PRO A 277 -23.63 10.05 -7.81
CA PRO A 277 -24.99 10.30 -7.30
C PRO A 277 -26.02 9.28 -7.80
N SER A 278 -25.94 8.91 -9.08
CA SER A 278 -26.82 7.92 -9.71
C SER A 278 -26.73 6.53 -9.08
N LYS A 279 -25.53 6.04 -8.73
CA LYS A 279 -25.37 4.73 -8.08
C LYS A 279 -25.89 4.73 -6.66
N ILE A 280 -25.70 5.82 -5.93
CA ILE A 280 -26.24 5.96 -4.57
C ILE A 280 -27.77 6.00 -4.61
N ILE A 281 -28.34 6.75 -5.55
CA ILE A 281 -29.80 6.79 -5.77
C ILE A 281 -30.33 5.39 -6.07
N SER A 282 -29.73 4.67 -7.03
CA SER A 282 -30.15 3.30 -7.34
C SER A 282 -30.04 2.36 -6.13
N LYS A 283 -29.01 2.53 -5.30
CA LYS A 283 -28.82 1.76 -4.08
C LYS A 283 -29.96 2.00 -3.08
N ILE A 284 -30.34 3.25 -2.84
CA ILE A 284 -31.46 3.61 -1.96
C ILE A 284 -32.80 3.16 -2.54
N GLN A 285 -33.00 3.29 -3.85
CA GLN A 285 -34.20 2.80 -4.54
C GLN A 285 -34.33 1.27 -4.42
N ASN A 286 -33.24 0.52 -4.47
CA ASN A 286 -33.28 -0.93 -4.26
C ASN A 286 -33.74 -1.31 -2.84
N VAL A 287 -33.44 -0.50 -1.82
CA VAL A 287 -33.94 -0.73 -0.44
C VAL A 287 -35.48 -0.68 -0.38
N SER A 288 -36.11 0.17 -1.20
CA SER A 288 -37.59 0.24 -1.29
C SER A 288 -38.27 -1.03 -1.84
N GLN A 289 -37.48 -1.97 -2.38
CA GLN A 289 -38.01 -3.28 -2.77
C GLN A 289 -38.24 -4.19 -1.55
N TYR A 290 -37.61 -3.88 -0.42
CA TYR A 290 -37.64 -4.70 0.79
C TYR A 290 -38.24 -3.98 2.01
N LEU A 291 -38.12 -2.65 2.08
CA LEU A 291 -38.75 -1.82 3.10
C LEU A 291 -39.83 -0.94 2.48
N ASP A 292 -41.03 -0.98 3.06
CA ASP A 292 -42.09 -0.05 2.67
C ASP A 292 -41.84 1.37 3.24
N LYS A 293 -42.60 2.35 2.74
CA LYS A 293 -42.44 3.75 3.15
C LYS A 293 -42.64 3.95 4.66
N SER A 294 -43.53 3.19 5.29
CA SER A 294 -43.81 3.29 6.72
C SER A 294 -42.65 2.74 7.57
N GLN A 295 -42.02 1.66 7.11
CA GLN A 295 -40.86 1.05 7.74
C GLN A 295 -39.63 1.97 7.59
N LEU A 296 -39.44 2.58 6.43
CA LEU A 296 -38.37 3.58 6.22
C LEU A 296 -38.55 4.81 7.12
N GLU A 297 -39.78 5.31 7.28
CA GLU A 297 -40.08 6.41 8.22
C GLU A 297 -39.76 6.03 9.68
N GLN A 298 -40.02 4.78 10.06
CA GLN A 298 -39.72 4.27 11.40
C GLN A 298 -38.20 4.08 11.61
N THR A 299 -37.49 3.50 10.65
CA THR A 299 -36.02 3.31 10.69
C THR A 299 -35.30 4.65 10.76
N LEU A 300 -35.81 5.66 10.05
CA LEU A 300 -35.23 7.00 10.04
C LEU A 300 -35.77 7.89 11.15
N ARG A 301 -36.64 7.43 12.06
CA ARG A 301 -37.38 8.28 13.01
C ARG A 301 -36.45 9.17 13.85
N THR A 302 -35.35 8.62 14.34
CA THR A 302 -34.34 9.30 15.18
C THR A 302 -33.32 10.11 14.37
N GLU A 303 -33.32 10.00 13.05
CA GLU A 303 -32.33 10.64 12.19
C GLU A 303 -32.57 12.13 11.96
N ARG A 304 -31.48 12.83 11.65
CA ARG A 304 -31.50 14.28 11.37
C ARG A 304 -32.34 14.57 10.12
N ALA A 305 -33.02 15.72 10.11
CA ALA A 305 -33.89 16.14 8.99
C ALA A 305 -33.20 16.10 7.61
N LYS A 306 -31.90 16.41 7.55
CA LYS A 306 -31.11 16.34 6.30
C LYS A 306 -30.96 14.91 5.77
N VAL A 307 -30.80 13.92 6.64
CA VAL A 307 -30.69 12.50 6.26
C VAL A 307 -32.05 12.01 5.74
N LYS A 308 -33.13 12.32 6.46
CA LYS A 308 -34.50 12.02 6.03
C LYS A 308 -34.79 12.60 4.64
N ARG A 309 -34.51 13.89 4.45
CA ARG A 309 -34.72 14.59 3.18
C ARG A 309 -33.92 13.96 2.04
N PHE A 310 -32.66 13.60 2.28
CA PHE A 310 -31.85 12.90 1.29
C PHE A 310 -32.43 11.56 0.87
N VAL A 311 -32.84 10.71 1.84
CA VAL A 311 -33.38 9.39 1.53
C VAL A 311 -34.69 9.48 0.76
N PHE A 312 -35.61 10.35 1.17
CA PHE A 312 -36.89 10.51 0.45
C PHE A 312 -36.72 11.16 -0.93
N SER A 313 -35.83 12.14 -1.08
CA SER A 313 -35.51 12.70 -2.41
C SER A 313 -34.86 11.63 -3.32
N ALA A 314 -33.99 10.77 -2.78
CA ALA A 314 -33.38 9.69 -3.55
C ALA A 314 -34.38 8.64 -4.01
N LEU A 315 -35.46 8.37 -3.25
CA LEU A 315 -36.56 7.51 -3.69
C LEU A 315 -37.32 8.10 -4.88
N GLU A 316 -37.45 9.43 -4.93
CA GLU A 316 -38.06 10.18 -6.04
C GLU A 316 -37.10 10.32 -7.24
N GLY A 317 -35.84 9.87 -7.10
CA GLY A 317 -34.81 9.93 -8.14
C GLY A 317 -33.89 11.15 -8.07
N ASP A 318 -34.08 12.02 -7.09
CA ASP A 318 -33.35 13.28 -6.92
C ASP A 318 -32.21 13.17 -5.91
N TYR A 319 -31.07 13.77 -6.23
CA TYR A 319 -29.91 13.81 -5.33
C TYR A 319 -29.93 15.07 -4.46
N TYR A 320 -30.21 14.91 -3.17
CA TYR A 320 -30.12 16.02 -2.21
C TYR A 320 -28.65 16.37 -1.91
N GLU A 321 -28.33 17.66 -1.72
CA GLU A 321 -26.98 18.20 -1.54
C GLU A 321 -26.26 17.68 -0.26
N ILE A 322 -25.74 16.46 -0.35
CA ILE A 322 -24.89 15.81 0.64
C ILE A 322 -23.64 15.26 -0.05
N SER A 323 -22.50 15.31 0.62
CA SER A 323 -21.26 14.72 0.11
C SER A 323 -21.48 13.24 -0.29
N PRO A 324 -21.05 12.81 -1.50
CA PRO A 324 -21.21 11.43 -1.96
C PRO A 324 -20.69 10.38 -0.99
N LYS A 325 -19.63 10.68 -0.21
CA LYS A 325 -19.12 9.77 0.82
C LYS A 325 -20.13 9.56 1.95
N VAL A 326 -20.74 10.63 2.45
CA VAL A 326 -21.76 10.57 3.50
C VAL A 326 -23.04 9.92 2.98
N ALA A 327 -23.44 10.26 1.75
CA ALA A 327 -24.59 9.67 1.08
C ALA A 327 -24.44 8.14 0.90
N ASN A 328 -23.24 7.66 0.56
CA ASN A 328 -22.97 6.22 0.44
C ASN A 328 -22.98 5.49 1.79
N ILE A 329 -22.53 6.13 2.88
CA ILE A 329 -22.63 5.57 4.23
C ILE A 329 -24.11 5.40 4.62
N ILE A 330 -24.93 6.42 4.37
CA ILE A 330 -26.38 6.36 4.64
C ILE A 330 -27.03 5.24 3.80
N ALA A 331 -26.73 5.17 2.50
CA ALA A 331 -27.28 4.14 1.62
C ALA A 331 -26.85 2.72 2.02
N THR A 332 -25.63 2.54 2.51
CA THR A 332 -25.13 1.24 2.99
C THR A 332 -25.79 0.86 4.31
N HIS A 333 -25.93 1.80 5.24
CA HIS A 333 -26.62 1.55 6.50
C HIS A 333 -28.09 1.14 6.30
N LEU A 334 -28.77 1.77 5.32
CA LEU A 334 -30.13 1.39 4.95
C LEU A 334 -30.21 0.00 4.29
N GLU A 335 -29.24 -0.34 3.43
CA GLU A 335 -29.14 -1.68 2.83
C GLU A 335 -28.88 -2.76 3.88
N ASP A 336 -28.04 -2.49 4.88
CA ASP A 336 -27.74 -3.40 5.99
C ASP A 336 -28.89 -3.51 7.00
N SER A 337 -29.89 -2.62 6.93
CA SER A 337 -31.08 -2.63 7.81
C SER A 337 -32.24 -3.48 7.24
N VAL A 338 -32.05 -4.07 6.06
CA VAL A 338 -32.98 -4.98 5.39
C VAL A 338 -32.66 -6.42 5.75
#